data_AF-A0A4Y9LHZ5-F1
#
_entry.id   AF-A0A4Y9LHZ5-F1
#
_cell.length_a   1.000
_cell.length_b   1.000
_cell.length_c   1.000
_cell.angle_alpha   90.00
_cell.angle_beta   90.00
_cell.angle_gamma   90.00
#
_symmetry.space_group_name_H-M   'P 1'
#
loop_
_entity.id
_entity.type
_entity.pdbx_description
1 polymer ?
#
loop_
_entity_poly.entity_id
_entity_poly.type
_entity_poly.pdbx_seq_one_letter_code
_entity_poly.pdbx_strand_id
1 'polypeptide(L)'
;MAATLRFLNSKRHEEGTMQKPSKTTTALPRRAILAGLAAAAPAAAIASLPSAVATEPDSIFAAIAAHERAAEAYPAALEKQYDDEAVELAAEADTETACAMVATVPTTLAGAIALMKYSMTGERRYGCEWPDLFDPEDPDYEHAKTWSWFLQRTLIRSLEAISA
;
A
#
# COMPACT_ATOMS: atom_id res chain seq x y z
N MET A 1 9.66 -11.69 -15.61
CA MET A 1 9.97 -10.41 -16.27
C MET A 1 9.26 -9.34 -15.47
N ALA A 2 9.98 -8.41 -14.84
CA ALA A 2 9.38 -7.32 -14.09
C ALA A 2 9.03 -6.20 -15.07
N ALA A 3 7.73 -5.90 -15.22
CA ALA A 3 7.27 -4.79 -16.07
C ALA A 3 7.60 -3.46 -15.37
N THR A 4 8.30 -2.56 -16.08
CA THR A 4 8.64 -1.23 -15.58
C THR A 4 7.49 -0.27 -15.90
N LEU A 5 6.61 -0.03 -14.92
CA LEU A 5 5.60 1.03 -15.00
C LEU A 5 6.30 2.39 -14.95
N ARG A 6 5.94 3.31 -15.86
CA ARG A 6 6.47 4.69 -15.89
C ARG A 6 5.38 5.68 -15.46
N PHE A 7 5.74 6.59 -14.56
CA PHE A 7 4.90 7.69 -14.11
C PHE A 7 4.99 8.88 -15.07
N LEU A 8 3.85 9.54 -15.33
CA LEU A 8 3.80 10.86 -15.98
C LEU A 8 3.16 11.86 -15.01
N ASN A 9 3.92 12.90 -14.66
CA ASN A 9 3.43 14.05 -13.89
C ASN A 9 2.40 14.82 -14.73
N SER A 10 1.13 14.41 -14.64
CA SER A 10 0.02 15.06 -15.34
C SER A 10 -0.32 16.36 -14.63
N LYS A 11 0.25 17.47 -15.11
CA LYS A 11 -0.17 18.83 -14.75
C LYS A 11 -1.61 19.06 -15.20
N ARG A 12 -2.59 18.59 -14.42
CA ARG A 12 -3.98 19.03 -14.52
C ARG A 12 -4.03 20.49 -14.05
N HIS A 13 -4.22 21.39 -15.00
CA HIS A 13 -4.56 22.79 -14.74
C HIS A 13 -5.94 22.85 -14.07
N GLU A 14 -5.99 23.08 -12.76
CA GLU A 14 -7.20 23.47 -12.05
C GLU A 14 -7.10 24.94 -11.62
N GLU A 15 -7.70 25.84 -12.41
CA GLU A 15 -8.14 27.14 -11.90
C GLU A 15 -9.46 26.93 -11.15
N GLY A 16 -9.36 26.64 -9.86
CA GLY A 16 -10.48 26.42 -8.95
C GLY A 16 -10.41 27.35 -7.74
N THR A 17 -11.43 28.19 -7.57
CA THR A 17 -11.59 29.19 -6.51
C THR A 17 -11.30 28.69 -5.10
N MET A 18 -10.42 29.43 -4.42
CA MET A 18 -9.92 29.26 -3.06
C MET A 18 -11.06 29.34 -2.02
N GLN A 19 -11.53 28.19 -1.53
CA GLN A 19 -12.43 28.10 -0.38
C GLN A 19 -11.62 27.78 0.89
N LYS A 20 -11.65 28.70 1.86
CA LYS A 20 -10.81 28.71 3.07
C LYS A 20 -11.42 27.78 4.15
N PRO A 21 -10.77 26.67 4.57
CA PRO A 21 -11.31 25.83 5.63
C PRO A 21 -10.93 26.34 7.03
N SER A 22 -11.95 26.41 7.89
CA SER A 22 -11.85 26.73 9.33
C SER A 22 -11.26 25.56 10.11
N LYS A 23 -10.24 25.83 10.93
CA LYS A 23 -9.61 24.85 11.84
C LYS A 23 -10.41 24.74 13.13
N THR A 24 -10.89 23.54 13.47
CA THR A 24 -11.27 23.19 14.84
C THR A 24 -10.55 21.90 15.22
N THR A 25 -9.45 22.05 15.96
CA THR A 25 -8.67 20.95 16.54
C THR A 25 -9.22 20.63 17.91
N THR A 26 -9.74 19.42 18.10
CA THR A 26 -10.05 18.87 19.43
C THR A 26 -9.12 17.69 19.69
N ALA A 27 -8.12 17.91 20.55
CA ALA A 27 -7.19 16.87 20.98
C ALA A 27 -7.89 15.89 21.93
N LEU A 28 -7.78 14.60 21.63
CA LEU A 28 -8.20 13.52 22.54
C LEU A 28 -7.03 13.08 23.42
N PRO A 29 -7.22 12.90 24.74
CA PRO A 29 -6.18 12.43 25.65
C PRO A 29 -5.88 10.93 25.44
N ARG A 30 -4.64 10.63 25.04
CA ARG A 30 -4.08 9.26 25.04
C ARG A 30 -3.76 8.84 26.48
N ARG A 31 -4.69 8.15 27.15
CA ARG A 31 -4.41 7.48 28.42
C ARG A 31 -5.15 6.14 28.52
N ALA A 32 -4.36 5.13 28.89
CA ALA A 32 -4.74 3.82 29.43
C ALA A 32 -5.23 2.81 28.37
N ILE A 33 -4.83 1.54 28.34
CA ILE A 33 -4.44 0.63 29.43
C ILE A 33 -3.41 -0.38 28.88
N LEU A 34 -2.23 -0.43 29.48
CA LEU A 34 -1.24 -1.51 29.31
C LEU A 34 -1.27 -2.27 30.65
N ALA A 35 -2.04 -3.36 30.72
CA ALA A 35 -2.15 -4.17 31.93
C ALA A 35 -2.26 -5.65 31.57
N GLY A 36 -1.16 -6.37 31.81
CA GLY A 36 -1.18 -7.64 32.50
C GLY A 36 -1.64 -8.87 31.72
N LEU A 37 -0.67 -9.69 31.31
CA LEU A 37 -0.80 -11.15 31.41
C LEU A 37 0.59 -11.78 31.55
N ALA A 38 1.03 -11.90 32.80
CA ALA A 38 2.06 -12.83 33.22
C ALA A 38 1.37 -13.90 34.07
N ALA A 39 1.39 -15.15 33.60
CA ALA A 39 1.16 -16.32 34.44
C ALA A 39 1.90 -17.53 33.83
N ALA A 40 2.52 -18.29 34.71
CA ALA A 40 3.60 -19.24 34.46
C ALA A 40 3.15 -20.65 34.06
N ALA A 41 4.00 -21.31 33.23
CA ALA A 41 4.44 -22.73 33.18
C ALA A 41 3.41 -23.89 33.30
N PRO A 42 3.56 -24.99 32.53
CA PRO A 42 4.69 -25.92 32.74
C PRO A 42 5.39 -26.45 31.48
N ALA A 43 6.64 -26.89 31.68
CA ALA A 43 7.41 -27.69 30.77
C ALA A 43 6.85 -29.13 30.66
N ALA A 44 6.54 -29.60 29.45
CA ALA A 44 6.63 -31.01 29.02
C ALA A 44 6.16 -31.14 27.56
N ALA A 45 6.78 -32.10 26.85
CA ALA A 45 6.58 -32.49 25.45
C ALA A 45 7.19 -31.54 24.42
N ILE A 46 8.47 -31.78 24.11
CA ILE A 46 9.02 -31.54 22.77
C ILE A 46 8.31 -32.56 21.86
N ALA A 47 7.06 -32.28 21.51
CA ALA A 47 6.47 -32.90 20.34
C ALA A 47 7.36 -32.49 19.18
N SER A 48 7.92 -33.46 18.48
CA SER A 48 8.60 -33.25 17.21
C SER A 48 7.57 -32.64 16.26
N LEU A 49 7.42 -31.32 16.29
CA LEU A 49 6.60 -30.60 15.36
C LEU A 49 7.16 -30.96 13.98
N PRO A 50 6.32 -31.42 13.03
CA PRO A 50 6.79 -31.60 11.67
C PRO A 50 7.43 -30.28 11.28
N SER A 51 8.70 -30.36 10.87
CA SER A 51 9.50 -29.21 10.45
C SER A 51 8.59 -28.35 9.58
N ALA A 52 8.14 -27.23 10.11
CA ALA A 52 7.32 -26.30 9.37
C ALA A 52 8.20 -25.94 8.18
N VAL A 53 7.85 -26.45 7.00
CA VAL A 53 8.41 -25.94 5.77
C VAL A 53 8.16 -24.45 5.88
N ALA A 54 9.22 -23.67 6.07
CA ALA A 54 9.11 -22.24 6.20
C ALA A 54 8.59 -21.78 4.84
N THR A 55 7.28 -21.70 4.70
CA THR A 55 6.63 -21.09 3.57
C THR A 55 7.10 -19.65 3.65
N GLU A 56 8.01 -19.28 2.76
CA GLU A 56 8.46 -17.91 2.65
C GLU A 56 7.21 -17.03 2.58
N PRO A 57 7.11 -15.99 3.42
CA PRO A 57 5.96 -15.11 3.40
C PRO A 57 5.73 -14.58 1.98
N ASP A 58 4.47 -14.53 1.56
CA ASP A 58 4.11 -14.00 0.25
C ASP A 58 4.71 -12.61 0.06
N SER A 59 5.46 -12.41 -1.03
CA SER A 59 6.17 -11.16 -1.31
C SER A 59 5.27 -9.93 -1.31
N ILE A 60 3.97 -10.09 -1.57
CA ILE A 60 3.01 -8.98 -1.50
C ILE A 60 2.91 -8.35 -0.12
N PHE A 61 3.12 -9.11 0.96
CA PHE A 61 3.09 -8.55 2.31
C PHE A 61 4.22 -7.53 2.52
N ALA A 62 5.41 -7.82 1.99
CA ALA A 62 6.52 -6.88 2.04
C ALA A 62 6.26 -5.63 1.19
N ALA A 63 5.63 -5.80 0.03
CA ALA A 63 5.29 -4.68 -0.85
C ALA A 63 4.20 -3.77 -0.25
N ILE A 64 3.16 -4.34 0.36
CA ILE A 64 2.14 -3.59 1.11
C ILE A 64 2.79 -2.78 2.24
N ALA A 65 3.64 -3.43 3.05
CA ALA A 65 4.31 -2.75 4.17
C ALA A 65 5.31 -1.68 3.71
N ALA A 66 5.90 -1.81 2.52
CA ALA A 66 6.74 -0.77 1.93
C ALA A 66 5.91 0.45 1.52
N HIS A 67 4.79 0.21 0.84
CA HIS A 67 3.89 1.26 0.43
C HIS A 67 3.24 1.98 1.63
N GLU A 68 2.77 1.25 2.65
CA GLU A 68 2.21 1.86 3.87
C GLU A 68 3.20 2.84 4.53
N ARG A 69 4.49 2.49 4.58
CA ARG A 69 5.53 3.39 5.13
C ARG A 69 5.75 4.63 4.27
N ALA A 70 5.72 4.48 2.95
CA ALA A 70 5.86 5.62 2.03
C ALA A 70 4.65 6.56 2.10
N ALA A 71 3.44 5.99 2.13
CA ALA A 71 2.19 6.72 2.24
C ALA A 71 2.06 7.50 3.57
N GLU A 72 2.68 7.02 4.65
CA GLU A 72 2.75 7.74 5.93
C GLU A 72 3.82 8.84 5.95
N ALA A 73 4.88 8.72 5.14
CA ALA A 73 5.92 9.75 5.03
C ALA A 73 5.43 11.02 4.33
N TYR A 74 4.52 10.89 3.34
CA TYR A 74 3.98 12.05 2.60
C TYR A 74 3.27 13.09 3.47
N PRO A 75 2.24 12.75 4.29
CA PRO A 75 1.61 13.75 5.17
C PRO A 75 2.58 14.30 6.22
N ALA A 76 3.55 13.49 6.68
CA ALA A 76 4.58 13.95 7.61
C ALA A 76 5.55 14.97 6.97
N ALA A 77 5.79 14.88 5.66
CA ALA A 77 6.55 15.88 4.90
C ALA A 77 5.74 17.18 4.77
N LEU A 78 4.45 17.10 4.43
CA LEU A 78 3.56 18.27 4.33
C LEU A 78 3.45 19.06 5.63
N GLU A 79 3.44 18.39 6.79
CA GLU A 79 3.38 19.05 8.10
C GLU A 79 4.62 19.91 8.39
N LYS A 80 5.78 19.60 7.79
CA LYS A 80 7.04 20.33 8.02
C LYS A 80 7.13 21.66 7.25
N GLN A 81 6.11 22.02 6.46
CA GLN A 81 5.79 23.33 5.88
C GLN A 81 6.87 24.12 5.10
N TYR A 82 8.10 23.64 4.94
CA TYR A 82 9.18 24.43 4.33
C TYR A 82 10.21 23.64 3.51
N ASP A 83 9.93 22.37 3.21
CA ASP A 83 10.86 21.50 2.48
C ASP A 83 10.14 20.85 1.30
N ASP A 84 10.03 21.63 0.21
CA ASP A 84 9.39 21.18 -1.04
C ASP A 84 10.10 19.94 -1.61
N GLU A 85 11.42 19.83 -1.43
CA GLU A 85 12.22 18.68 -1.84
C GLU A 85 11.81 17.42 -1.05
N ALA A 86 11.63 17.53 0.27
CA ALA A 86 11.16 16.40 1.08
C ALA A 86 9.74 15.96 0.71
N VAL A 87 8.86 16.90 0.32
CA VAL A 87 7.50 16.57 -0.16
C VAL A 87 7.57 15.84 -1.50
N GLU A 88 8.39 16.32 -2.44
CA GLU A 88 8.59 15.70 -3.75
C GLU A 88 9.16 14.28 -3.61
N LEU A 89 10.21 14.11 -2.81
CA LEU A 89 10.81 12.79 -2.55
C LEU A 89 9.82 11.81 -1.88
N ALA A 90 8.99 12.30 -0.96
CA ALA A 90 7.97 11.46 -0.32
C ALA A 90 6.87 11.05 -1.32
N ALA A 91 6.46 11.94 -2.22
CA ALA A 91 5.49 11.64 -3.28
C ALA A 91 6.05 10.64 -4.30
N GLU A 92 7.32 10.78 -4.68
CA GLU A 92 8.00 9.82 -5.57
C GLU A 92 8.13 8.44 -4.91
N ALA A 93 8.53 8.38 -3.64
CA ALA A 93 8.64 7.11 -2.90
C ALA A 93 7.28 6.42 -2.74
N ASP A 94 6.21 7.18 -2.48
CA ASP A 94 4.84 6.67 -2.42
C ASP A 94 4.43 6.07 -3.78
N THR A 95 4.64 6.81 -4.86
CA THR A 95 4.34 6.37 -6.23
C THR A 95 5.14 5.12 -6.63
N GLU A 96 6.45 5.09 -6.34
CA GLU A 96 7.32 3.97 -6.65
C GLU A 96 6.89 2.70 -5.92
N THR A 97 6.64 2.80 -4.62
CA THR A 97 6.20 1.65 -3.81
C THR A 97 4.78 1.20 -4.18
N ALA A 98 3.92 2.12 -4.64
CA ALA A 98 2.59 1.80 -5.17
C ALA A 98 2.68 0.96 -6.44
N CYS A 99 3.55 1.38 -7.36
CA CYS A 99 3.85 0.66 -8.60
C CYS A 99 4.43 -0.72 -8.32
N ALA A 100 5.41 -0.80 -7.39
CA ALA A 100 6.01 -2.07 -6.99
C ALA A 100 4.98 -3.03 -6.37
N MET A 101 4.08 -2.53 -5.53
CA MET A 101 3.01 -3.33 -4.93
C MET A 101 2.05 -3.89 -5.98
N VAL A 102 1.56 -3.09 -6.94
CA VAL A 102 0.66 -3.62 -7.98
C VAL A 102 1.36 -4.55 -8.97
N ALA A 103 2.66 -4.39 -9.18
CA ALA A 103 3.46 -5.31 -10.00
C ALA A 103 3.77 -6.63 -9.29
N THR A 104 3.60 -6.70 -7.96
CA THR A 104 3.85 -7.92 -7.18
C THR A 104 2.63 -8.83 -7.23
N VAL A 105 2.77 -9.99 -7.88
CA VAL A 105 1.70 -11.00 -7.97
C VAL A 105 1.70 -11.84 -6.69
N PRO A 106 0.61 -11.82 -5.89
CA PRO A 106 0.49 -12.71 -4.75
C PRO A 106 0.54 -14.17 -5.20
N THR A 107 1.32 -15.00 -4.51
CA THR A 107 1.44 -16.44 -4.80
C THR A 107 0.60 -17.30 -3.86
N THR A 108 -0.06 -16.68 -2.88
CA THR A 108 -0.89 -17.34 -1.88
C THR A 108 -2.27 -16.68 -1.80
N LEU A 109 -3.28 -17.46 -1.42
CA LEU A 109 -4.63 -16.92 -1.18
C LEU A 109 -4.63 -15.87 -0.06
N ALA A 110 -3.79 -16.06 0.97
CA ALA A 110 -3.63 -15.09 2.05
C ALA A 110 -3.08 -13.75 1.53
N GLY A 111 -2.09 -13.79 0.63
CA GLY A 111 -1.53 -12.60 -0.02
C GLY A 111 -2.55 -11.90 -0.92
N ALA A 112 -3.33 -12.65 -1.72
CA ALA A 112 -4.39 -12.09 -2.56
C ALA A 112 -5.48 -11.39 -1.71
N ILE A 113 -5.90 -12.00 -0.60
CA ILE A 113 -6.84 -11.39 0.35
C ILE A 113 -6.23 -10.13 0.99
N ALA A 114 -4.94 -10.15 1.33
CA ALA A 114 -4.26 -8.99 1.92
C ALA A 114 -4.24 -7.80 0.96
N LEU A 115 -3.91 -8.02 -0.33
CA LEU A 115 -3.93 -6.98 -1.35
C LEU A 115 -5.34 -6.40 -1.56
N MET A 116 -6.37 -7.25 -1.56
CA MET A 116 -7.75 -6.79 -1.68
C MET A 116 -8.22 -5.98 -0.46
N LYS A 117 -7.85 -6.41 0.76
CA LYS A 117 -8.13 -5.62 1.96
C LYS A 117 -7.43 -4.27 1.91
N TYR A 118 -6.16 -4.28 1.49
CA TYR A 118 -5.35 -3.09 1.36
C TYR A 118 -6.02 -2.05 0.45
N SER A 119 -6.50 -2.45 -0.74
CA SER A 119 -7.19 -1.54 -1.66
C SER A 119 -8.46 -0.93 -1.08
N MET A 120 -9.30 -1.75 -0.43
CA MET A 120 -10.52 -1.29 0.22
C MET A 120 -10.26 -0.30 1.36
N THR A 121 -9.15 -0.46 2.09
CA THR A 121 -8.75 0.47 3.16
C THR A 121 -8.06 1.72 2.63
N GLY A 122 -7.26 1.60 1.56
CA GLY A 122 -6.50 2.69 0.97
C GLY A 122 -7.41 3.77 0.41
N GLU A 123 -8.46 3.39 -0.33
CA GLU A 123 -9.44 4.34 -0.88
C GLU A 123 -10.09 5.20 0.22
N ARG A 124 -10.35 4.62 1.40
CA ARG A 124 -10.94 5.35 2.53
C ARG A 124 -9.95 6.25 3.26
N ARG A 125 -8.70 5.83 3.39
CA ARG A 125 -7.71 6.48 4.24
C ARG A 125 -7.11 7.72 3.59
N TYR A 126 -6.85 7.65 2.28
CA TYR A 126 -6.10 8.70 1.60
C TYR A 126 -7.01 9.70 0.89
N GLY A 127 -8.27 9.36 0.58
CA GLY A 127 -9.23 10.29 -0.04
C GLY A 127 -8.81 10.82 -1.42
N CYS A 128 -7.64 10.43 -1.91
CA CYS A 128 -7.04 10.80 -3.18
C CYS A 128 -7.24 9.64 -4.16
N GLU A 129 -7.62 9.99 -5.39
CA GLU A 129 -7.44 9.09 -6.53
C GLU A 129 -5.95 8.75 -6.60
N TRP A 130 -5.64 7.46 -6.51
CA TRP A 130 -4.28 6.96 -6.76
C TRP A 130 -3.82 7.38 -8.15
N PRO A 131 -2.50 7.57 -8.37
CA PRO A 131 -2.01 8.02 -9.66
C PRO A 131 -2.46 7.07 -10.77
N ASP A 132 -2.89 7.64 -11.90
CA ASP A 132 -3.12 6.86 -13.11
C ASP A 132 -1.77 6.34 -13.61
N LEU A 133 -1.74 5.07 -14.00
CA LEU A 133 -0.52 4.39 -14.43
C LEU A 133 -0.63 3.98 -15.90
N PHE A 134 0.51 3.99 -16.59
CA PHE A 134 0.61 3.51 -17.97
C PHE A 134 1.15 2.09 -17.98
N ASP A 135 0.45 1.20 -18.69
CA ASP A 135 0.91 -0.15 -18.96
C ASP A 135 1.61 -0.18 -20.33
N PRO A 136 2.93 -0.37 -20.39
CA PRO A 136 3.62 -0.50 -21.68
C PRO A 136 3.25 -1.78 -22.43
N GLU A 137 2.60 -2.76 -21.78
CA GLU A 137 2.15 -4.01 -22.39
C GLU A 137 0.70 -3.93 -22.92
N ASP A 138 -0.06 -2.89 -22.59
CA ASP A 138 -1.43 -2.72 -23.06
C ASP A 138 -1.42 -2.15 -24.49
N PRO A 139 -2.06 -2.81 -25.48
CA PRO A 139 -2.19 -2.25 -26.83
C PRO A 139 -2.90 -0.90 -26.86
N ASP A 140 -3.71 -0.58 -25.83
CA ASP A 140 -4.37 0.70 -25.61
C ASP A 140 -3.54 1.63 -24.69
N TYR A 141 -2.23 1.71 -24.94
CA TYR A 141 -1.27 2.52 -24.18
C TYR A 141 -1.52 4.04 -24.27
N GLU A 142 -2.44 4.49 -25.13
CA GLU A 142 -2.81 5.90 -25.28
C GLU A 142 -3.58 6.44 -24.06
N HIS A 143 -4.14 5.56 -23.25
CA HIS A 143 -4.94 5.93 -22.09
C HIS A 143 -4.34 5.40 -20.80
N ALA A 144 -4.00 6.32 -19.89
CA ALA A 144 -3.66 5.96 -18.53
C ALA A 144 -4.81 5.16 -17.91
N LYS A 145 -4.49 4.08 -17.20
CA LYS A 145 -5.49 3.26 -16.51
C LYS A 145 -5.45 3.61 -15.03
N THR A 146 -6.62 3.55 -14.39
CA THR A 146 -6.72 3.75 -12.96
C THR A 146 -5.96 2.66 -12.23
N TRP A 147 -5.38 3.00 -11.07
CA TRP A 147 -4.67 2.03 -10.23
C TRP A 147 -5.50 0.77 -9.91
N SER A 148 -6.81 0.92 -9.74
CA SER A 148 -7.75 -0.19 -9.51
C SER A 148 -7.74 -1.22 -10.65
N TRP A 149 -7.53 -0.81 -11.89
CA TRP A 149 -7.41 -1.71 -13.04
C TRP A 149 -6.19 -2.62 -12.90
N PHE A 150 -5.02 -2.05 -12.55
CA PHE A 150 -3.79 -2.83 -12.34
C PHE A 150 -3.93 -3.82 -11.19
N LEU A 151 -4.52 -3.38 -10.09
CA LEU A 151 -4.76 -4.25 -8.94
C LEU A 151 -5.70 -5.41 -9.29
N GLN A 152 -6.79 -5.14 -10.01
CA GLN A 152 -7.72 -6.19 -10.46
C GLN A 152 -7.02 -7.19 -11.39
N ARG A 153 -6.21 -6.71 -12.35
CA ARG A 153 -5.42 -7.57 -13.24
C ARG A 153 -4.45 -8.45 -12.45
N THR A 154 -3.74 -7.90 -11.48
CA THR A 154 -2.81 -8.64 -10.61
C THR A 154 -3.53 -9.68 -9.76
N LEU A 155 -4.72 -9.35 -9.21
CA LEU A 155 -5.54 -10.29 -8.47
C LEU A 155 -6.06 -11.44 -9.35
N ILE A 156 -6.52 -11.16 -10.57
CA ILE A 156 -6.97 -12.20 -11.51
C ILE A 156 -5.82 -13.17 -11.79
N ARG A 157 -4.64 -12.66 -12.15
CA ARG A 157 -3.42 -13.46 -12.39
C ARG A 157 -3.05 -14.34 -11.20
N SER A 158 -3.13 -13.77 -9.99
CA SER A 158 -2.86 -14.50 -8.74
C SER A 158 -3.84 -15.65 -8.53
N LEU A 159 -5.14 -15.40 -8.69
CA LEU A 159 -6.18 -16.43 -8.49
C LEU A 159 -6.09 -17.54 -9.54
N GLU A 160 -5.82 -17.20 -10.80
CA GLU A 160 -5.55 -18.18 -11.86
C GLU A 160 -4.37 -19.09 -11.48
N ALA A 161 -3.24 -18.50 -11.05
CA ALA A 161 -2.05 -19.24 -10.66
C ALA A 161 -2.26 -20.12 -9.41
N ILE A 162 -3.06 -19.66 -8.44
CA ILE A 162 -3.39 -20.42 -7.22
C ILE A 162 -4.33 -21.60 -7.53
N SER A 163 -5.18 -21.46 -8.54
CA SER A 163 -6.18 -22.48 -8.91
C SER A 163 -5.66 -23.58 -9.84
N ALA A 164 -4.51 -23.36 -10.48
CA ALA A 164 -3.88 -24.27 -11.43
C ALA A 164 -3.11 -25.40 -10.74
#